data_AF-A0A168DK61-F1
#
_entry.id   AF-A0A168DK61-F1
#
_cell.length_a   1.000
_cell.length_b   1.000
_cell.length_c   1.000
_cell.angle_alpha   90.00
_cell.angle_beta   90.00
_cell.angle_gamma   90.00
#
_symmetry.space_group_name_H-M   'P 1'
#
loop_
_entity.id
_entity.type
_entity.pdbx_description
1 polymer ?
#
loop_
_entity_poly.entity_id
_entity_poly.type
_entity_poly.pdbx_seq_one_letter_code
_entity_poly.pdbx_strand_id
1 'polypeptide(L)'
;MSARFICQIIGHQAVAVSKKRGKLVSFWAEPQFDSMRKNYSRYFVDFLAIVNQCIEGGKSRGTSKAFHYLWNLLSFDLVLNESLWQAHVRGALAYAQLLGGPKVALSLPGPTIFFRQLVLHAILSNTLTPTDQLITGHLGYSDDDIRAVLDDEDSTRPFPVDLVVIVRHITEVRVQATSQTKSISALQHRMKHLFQEINAFDPVSWAEEVEFFSGDVTPAIGQIFQISIRLHAIVALPVSIIPPPLMSLLPSVAIASGLGNVCDSVRISQRTKLLERLRDTWPSIRDKSNMSWPLLVAGVALADGPAVDQEFVARCLDELWRDPLVNIAPLLGLEKMRRFWRSGNRGWEDCFDEPVPW
;
A
#
# COMPACT_ATOMS: atom_id res chain seq x y z
N MET A 1 -24.35 -4.69 -22.91
CA MET A 1 -23.05 -4.19 -22.42
C MET A 1 -23.11 -4.13 -20.90
N SER A 2 -22.17 -4.73 -20.16
CA SER A 2 -22.28 -4.83 -18.70
C SER A 2 -22.04 -3.46 -18.03
N ALA A 3 -22.75 -3.16 -16.94
CA ALA A 3 -22.58 -1.92 -16.17
C ALA A 3 -21.12 -1.66 -15.77
N ARG A 4 -20.40 -2.72 -15.38
CA ARG A 4 -18.96 -2.70 -15.07
C ARG A 4 -18.14 -2.14 -16.24
N PHE A 5 -18.35 -2.65 -17.45
CA PHE A 5 -17.58 -2.22 -18.62
C PHE A 5 -17.78 -0.73 -18.90
N ILE A 6 -19.01 -0.23 -18.76
CA ILE A 6 -19.30 1.20 -18.98
C ILE A 6 -18.59 2.06 -17.93
N CYS A 7 -18.66 1.69 -16.65
CA CYS A 7 -17.93 2.44 -15.61
C CYS A 7 -16.41 2.37 -15.79
N GLN A 8 -15.85 1.24 -16.23
CA GLN A 8 -14.43 1.13 -16.56
C GLN A 8 -14.04 2.06 -17.71
N ILE A 9 -14.88 2.18 -18.75
CA ILE A 9 -14.65 3.14 -19.85
C ILE A 9 -14.69 4.58 -19.33
N ILE A 10 -15.69 4.93 -18.52
CA ILE A 10 -15.81 6.29 -17.95
C ILE A 10 -14.56 6.64 -17.15
N GLY A 11 -14.15 5.73 -16.25
CA GLY A 11 -12.95 5.89 -15.46
C GLY A 11 -11.68 6.03 -16.31
N HIS A 12 -11.51 5.14 -17.30
CA HIS A 12 -10.38 5.21 -18.23
C HIS A 12 -10.35 6.52 -19.02
N GLN A 13 -11.50 7.04 -19.45
CA GLN A 13 -11.57 8.34 -20.14
C GLN A 13 -11.17 9.49 -19.23
N ALA A 14 -11.63 9.52 -17.98
CA ALA A 14 -11.25 10.53 -17.01
C ALA A 14 -9.73 10.52 -16.72
N VAL A 15 -9.18 9.32 -16.52
CA VAL A 15 -7.74 9.12 -16.29
C VAL A 15 -6.91 9.45 -17.54
N ALA A 16 -7.33 9.05 -18.74
CA ALA A 16 -6.63 9.38 -19.98
C ALA A 16 -6.54 10.90 -20.20
N VAL A 17 -7.60 11.64 -19.84
CA VAL A 17 -7.62 13.10 -19.90
C VAL A 17 -6.65 13.69 -18.87
N SER A 18 -6.65 13.18 -17.64
CA SER A 18 -5.69 13.59 -16.60
C SER A 18 -4.23 13.34 -17.04
N LYS A 19 -3.94 12.15 -17.56
CA LYS A 19 -2.63 11.76 -18.10
C LYS A 19 -2.19 12.67 -19.25
N LYS A 20 -3.10 12.95 -20.19
CA LYS A 20 -2.82 13.87 -21.32
C LYS A 20 -2.52 15.29 -20.86
N ARG A 21 -3.18 15.77 -19.79
CA ARG A 21 -2.96 17.12 -19.23
C ARG A 21 -1.81 17.19 -18.23
N GLY A 22 -1.21 16.05 -17.85
CA GLY A 22 -0.13 15.98 -16.87
C GLY A 22 -0.54 16.40 -15.45
N LYS A 23 -1.85 16.41 -15.15
CA LYS A 23 -2.41 16.76 -13.84
C LYS A 23 -3.79 16.12 -13.65
N LEU A 24 -4.22 15.93 -12.41
CA LEU A 24 -5.57 15.46 -12.12
C LEU A 24 -6.61 16.43 -12.67
N VAL A 25 -7.64 15.85 -13.26
CA VAL A 25 -8.78 16.56 -13.83
C VAL A 25 -10.02 16.13 -13.07
N SER A 26 -10.83 17.10 -12.64
CA SER A 26 -12.05 16.80 -11.89
C SER A 26 -13.13 16.24 -12.83
N PHE A 27 -13.56 15.02 -12.55
CA PHE A 27 -14.68 14.38 -13.23
C PHE A 27 -15.99 15.19 -13.10
N TRP A 28 -16.16 15.88 -11.97
CA TRP A 28 -17.35 16.66 -11.65
C TRP A 28 -17.34 18.08 -12.22
N ALA A 29 -16.17 18.67 -12.45
CA ALA A 29 -16.06 20.05 -12.93
C ALA A 29 -15.94 20.16 -14.45
N GLU A 30 -15.39 19.15 -15.14
CA GLU A 30 -15.17 19.26 -16.58
C GLU A 30 -16.45 19.04 -17.40
N PRO A 31 -16.78 19.94 -18.34
CA PRO A 31 -17.96 19.80 -19.21
C PRO A 31 -17.95 18.56 -20.10
N GLN A 32 -16.75 18.08 -20.49
CA GLN A 32 -16.61 16.90 -21.35
C GLN A 32 -17.12 15.60 -20.73
N PHE A 33 -17.37 15.56 -19.41
CA PHE A 33 -17.88 14.39 -18.71
C PHE A 33 -19.40 14.46 -18.41
N ASP A 34 -20.11 15.52 -18.81
CA ASP A 34 -21.52 15.75 -18.48
C ASP A 34 -22.43 14.55 -18.78
N SER A 35 -22.27 13.94 -19.96
CA SER A 35 -23.07 12.78 -20.38
C SER A 35 -22.69 11.50 -19.62
N MET A 36 -21.44 11.41 -19.15
CA MET A 36 -20.92 10.26 -18.42
C MET A 36 -21.37 10.25 -16.96
N ARG A 37 -21.49 11.44 -16.33
CA ARG A 37 -21.90 11.58 -14.92
C ARG A 37 -23.24 10.90 -14.62
N LYS A 38 -24.24 11.06 -15.51
CA LYS A 38 -25.55 10.40 -15.34
C LYS A 38 -25.45 8.88 -15.33
N ASN A 39 -24.64 8.31 -16.23
CA ASN A 39 -24.44 6.87 -16.29
C ASN A 39 -23.64 6.37 -15.08
N TYR A 40 -22.60 7.10 -14.68
CA TYR A 40 -21.80 6.81 -13.49
C TYR A 40 -22.68 6.77 -12.23
N SER A 41 -23.44 7.82 -11.95
CA SER A 41 -24.29 7.89 -10.75
C SER A 41 -25.31 6.76 -10.71
N ARG A 42 -25.92 6.42 -11.85
CA ARG A 42 -26.85 5.28 -11.95
C ARG A 42 -26.17 3.96 -11.58
N TYR A 43 -25.02 3.65 -12.19
CA TYR A 43 -24.34 2.39 -11.93
C TYR A 43 -23.74 2.30 -10.53
N PHE A 44 -23.31 3.43 -9.96
CA PHE A 44 -22.88 3.50 -8.57
C PHE A 44 -24.01 3.07 -7.63
N VAL A 45 -25.22 3.60 -7.84
CA VAL A 45 -26.43 3.20 -7.09
C VAL A 45 -26.77 1.72 -7.33
N ASP A 46 -26.69 1.23 -8.56
CA ASP A 46 -26.95 -0.18 -8.88
C ASP A 46 -25.97 -1.12 -8.15
N PHE A 47 -24.68 -0.78 -8.13
CA PHE A 47 -23.66 -1.57 -7.43
C PHE A 47 -23.90 -1.57 -5.92
N LEU A 48 -24.22 -0.42 -5.33
CA LEU A 48 -24.60 -0.34 -3.92
C LEU A 48 -25.84 -1.17 -3.60
N ALA A 49 -26.86 -1.14 -4.46
CA ALA A 49 -28.06 -1.95 -4.27
C ALA A 49 -27.73 -3.46 -4.27
N ILE A 50 -26.80 -3.91 -5.13
CA ILE A 50 -26.36 -5.30 -5.14
C ILE A 50 -25.57 -5.65 -3.86
N VAL A 51 -24.70 -4.76 -3.39
CA VAL A 51 -23.99 -4.96 -2.12
C VAL A 51 -24.99 -5.08 -0.97
N ASN A 52 -25.98 -4.19 -0.90
CA ASN A 52 -27.02 -4.23 0.14
C ASN A 52 -27.83 -5.53 0.09
N GLN A 53 -28.21 -6.02 -1.11
CA GLN A 53 -28.86 -7.32 -1.26
C GLN A 53 -28.02 -8.50 -0.76
N CYS A 54 -26.69 -8.42 -0.87
CA CYS A 54 -25.79 -9.44 -0.33
C CYS A 54 -25.76 -9.40 1.22
N ILE A 55 -25.99 -8.23 1.82
CA ILE A 55 -25.98 -7.98 3.27
C ILE A 55 -27.34 -8.32 3.91
N GLU A 56 -28.42 -7.70 3.43
CA GLU A 56 -29.76 -7.70 4.06
C GLU A 56 -30.47 -9.06 4.00
N GLY A 57 -30.08 -9.92 3.05
CA GLY A 57 -30.59 -11.29 2.92
C GLY A 57 -31.40 -11.54 1.65
N GLY A 58 -31.64 -12.82 1.35
CA GLY A 58 -32.31 -13.29 0.13
C GLY A 58 -31.47 -14.28 -0.69
N LYS A 59 -31.74 -14.41 -2.00
CA LYS A 59 -31.02 -15.34 -2.90
C LYS A 59 -29.53 -15.05 -3.06
N SER A 60 -29.08 -13.82 -2.77
CA SER A 60 -27.70 -13.38 -2.91
C SER A 60 -26.95 -13.24 -1.58
N ARG A 61 -27.59 -13.62 -0.46
CA ARG A 61 -27.00 -13.52 0.88
C ARG A 61 -25.71 -14.34 0.94
N GLY A 62 -24.65 -13.74 1.48
CA GLY A 62 -23.41 -14.47 1.71
C GLY A 62 -22.70 -14.89 0.43
N THR A 63 -22.83 -14.12 -0.66
CA THR A 63 -22.11 -14.39 -1.91
C THR A 63 -20.86 -13.54 -2.04
N SER A 64 -19.87 -14.02 -2.80
CA SER A 64 -18.62 -13.30 -3.13
C SER A 64 -18.86 -12.05 -3.99
N LYS A 65 -20.08 -11.89 -4.54
CA LYS A 65 -20.50 -10.74 -5.34
C LYS A 65 -20.31 -9.42 -4.60
N ALA A 66 -20.56 -9.38 -3.29
CA ALA A 66 -20.34 -8.18 -2.50
C ALA A 66 -18.88 -7.69 -2.60
N PHE A 67 -17.89 -8.58 -2.49
CA PHE A 67 -16.48 -8.21 -2.66
C PHE A 67 -16.19 -7.70 -4.07
N HIS A 68 -16.74 -8.34 -5.09
CA HIS A 68 -16.59 -7.89 -6.48
C HIS A 68 -17.14 -6.47 -6.70
N TYR A 69 -18.34 -6.17 -6.20
CA TYR A 69 -18.95 -4.86 -6.38
C TYR A 69 -18.31 -3.78 -5.50
N LEU A 70 -17.88 -4.12 -4.28
CA LEU A 70 -17.07 -3.22 -3.44
C LEU A 70 -15.72 -2.90 -4.08
N TRP A 71 -15.07 -3.89 -4.71
CA TRP A 71 -13.85 -3.65 -5.49
C TRP A 71 -14.09 -2.74 -6.70
N ASN A 72 -15.20 -2.93 -7.42
CA ASN A 72 -15.54 -2.07 -8.55
C ASN A 72 -15.75 -0.62 -8.07
N LEU A 73 -16.51 -0.41 -6.98
CA LEU A 73 -16.74 0.90 -6.37
C LEU A 73 -15.40 1.54 -5.94
N LEU A 74 -14.56 0.80 -5.21
CA LEU A 74 -13.20 1.23 -4.86
C LEU A 74 -12.39 1.63 -6.09
N SER A 75 -12.34 0.78 -7.11
CA SER A 75 -11.57 1.03 -8.33
C SER A 75 -11.99 2.34 -9.01
N PHE A 76 -13.29 2.67 -8.99
CA PHE A 76 -13.75 3.94 -9.57
C PHE A 76 -13.34 5.13 -8.73
N ASP A 77 -13.46 5.06 -7.41
CA ASP A 77 -13.01 6.14 -6.53
C ASP A 77 -11.51 6.42 -6.69
N LEU A 78 -10.71 5.35 -6.78
CA LEU A 78 -9.27 5.44 -7.05
C LEU A 78 -8.93 5.94 -8.45
N VAL A 79 -9.87 5.93 -9.39
CA VAL A 79 -9.64 6.41 -10.76
C VAL A 79 -10.11 7.85 -10.92
N LEU A 80 -11.16 8.23 -10.19
CA LEU A 80 -11.77 9.56 -10.24
C LEU A 80 -11.30 10.52 -9.14
N ASN A 81 -10.46 10.03 -8.21
CA ASN A 81 -9.99 10.76 -7.03
C ASN A 81 -11.13 11.13 -6.06
N GLU A 82 -12.00 10.17 -5.79
CA GLU A 82 -13.11 10.34 -4.84
C GLU A 82 -12.70 9.94 -3.42
N SER A 83 -13.37 10.52 -2.44
CA SER A 83 -13.01 10.37 -1.02
C SER A 83 -13.56 9.10 -0.36
N LEU A 84 -14.38 8.29 -1.05
CA LEU A 84 -15.09 7.15 -0.44
C LEU A 84 -14.31 5.82 -0.51
N TRP A 85 -13.09 5.83 -1.07
CA TRP A 85 -12.27 4.61 -1.21
C TRP A 85 -12.11 3.83 0.10
N GLN A 86 -11.85 4.52 1.23
CA GLN A 86 -11.74 3.86 2.54
C GLN A 86 -13.06 3.23 2.98
N ALA A 87 -14.21 3.83 2.64
CA ALA A 87 -15.52 3.30 3.02
C ALA A 87 -15.80 1.98 2.30
N HIS A 88 -15.38 1.83 1.04
CA HIS A 88 -15.51 0.57 0.30
C HIS A 88 -14.63 -0.54 0.89
N VAL A 89 -13.39 -0.23 1.27
CA VAL A 89 -12.51 -1.19 1.96
C VAL A 89 -13.08 -1.57 3.33
N ARG A 90 -13.53 -0.59 4.13
CA ARG A 90 -14.18 -0.83 5.44
C ARG A 90 -15.43 -1.71 5.29
N GLY A 91 -16.26 -1.44 4.27
CA GLY A 91 -17.46 -2.23 3.97
C GLY A 91 -17.12 -3.69 3.64
N ALA A 92 -16.03 -3.94 2.91
CA ALA A 92 -15.58 -5.29 2.59
C ALA A 92 -15.14 -6.06 3.84
N LEU A 93 -14.34 -5.44 4.70
CA LEU A 93 -13.89 -6.06 5.94
C LEU A 93 -15.06 -6.32 6.91
N ALA A 94 -16.01 -5.38 7.00
CA ALA A 94 -17.23 -5.57 7.77
C ALA A 94 -18.11 -6.69 7.22
N TYR A 95 -18.20 -6.83 5.89
CA TYR A 95 -18.91 -7.93 5.26
C TYR A 95 -18.23 -9.28 5.53
N ALA A 96 -16.90 -9.37 5.43
CA ALA A 96 -16.16 -10.57 5.83
C ALA A 96 -16.41 -10.94 7.29
N GLN A 97 -16.44 -9.95 8.19
CA GLN A 97 -16.80 -10.17 9.59
C GLN A 97 -18.24 -10.68 9.76
N LEU A 98 -19.20 -10.13 9.01
CA LEU A 98 -20.60 -10.59 9.01
C LEU A 98 -20.74 -12.06 8.57
N LEU A 99 -19.85 -12.53 7.67
CA LEU A 99 -19.83 -13.91 7.22
C LEU A 99 -19.22 -14.89 8.22
N GLY A 100 -18.58 -14.39 9.29
CA GLY A 100 -17.86 -15.21 10.27
C GLY A 100 -16.34 -15.19 10.09
N GLY A 101 -15.79 -14.25 9.31
CA GLY A 101 -14.36 -13.98 9.22
C GLY A 101 -13.74 -14.27 7.85
N PRO A 102 -12.42 -14.04 7.73
CA PRO A 102 -11.70 -14.07 6.45
C PRO A 102 -11.69 -15.46 5.79
N LYS A 103 -11.57 -16.54 6.58
CA LYS A 103 -11.61 -17.92 6.06
C LYS A 103 -12.96 -18.27 5.42
N VAL A 104 -14.07 -17.81 6.01
CA VAL A 104 -15.41 -18.01 5.43
C VAL A 104 -15.59 -17.14 4.18
N ALA A 105 -15.05 -15.92 4.19
CA ALA A 105 -15.08 -15.06 3.00
C ALA A 105 -14.33 -15.68 1.80
N LEU A 106 -13.21 -16.37 2.03
CA LEU A 106 -12.44 -17.07 1.00
C LEU A 106 -13.15 -18.34 0.49
N SER A 107 -13.96 -19.01 1.31
CA SER A 107 -14.66 -20.23 0.90
C SER A 107 -15.94 -19.99 0.11
N LEU A 108 -16.34 -18.73 -0.08
CA LEU A 108 -17.51 -18.38 -0.88
C LEU A 108 -17.31 -18.74 -2.36
N PRO A 109 -18.36 -19.20 -3.05
CA PRO A 109 -18.26 -19.50 -4.47
C PRO A 109 -17.97 -18.24 -5.29
N GLY A 110 -16.98 -18.32 -6.19
CA GLY A 110 -16.59 -17.23 -7.10
C GLY A 110 -15.15 -16.75 -6.88
N PRO A 111 -14.75 -15.68 -7.57
CA PRO A 111 -13.37 -15.21 -7.55
C PRO A 111 -13.03 -14.53 -6.22
N THR A 112 -12.06 -15.09 -5.49
CA THR A 112 -11.59 -14.60 -4.19
C THR A 112 -10.71 -13.36 -4.31
N ILE A 113 -10.09 -13.14 -5.48
CA ILE A 113 -9.14 -12.04 -5.77
C ILE A 113 -9.62 -10.68 -5.26
N PHE A 114 -10.90 -10.35 -5.37
CA PHE A 114 -11.41 -9.05 -4.93
C PHE A 114 -11.30 -8.86 -3.42
N PHE A 115 -11.59 -9.89 -2.63
CA PHE A 115 -11.40 -9.83 -1.18
C PHE A 115 -9.91 -9.75 -0.82
N ARG A 116 -9.07 -10.55 -1.49
CA ARG A 116 -7.61 -10.52 -1.29
C ARG A 116 -7.04 -9.11 -1.50
N GLN A 117 -7.41 -8.48 -2.62
CA GLN A 117 -6.96 -7.13 -2.95
C GLN A 117 -7.49 -6.08 -1.95
N LEU A 118 -8.73 -6.20 -1.48
CA LEU A 118 -9.29 -5.30 -0.47
C LEU A 118 -8.53 -5.37 0.86
N VAL A 119 -8.11 -6.57 1.29
CA VAL A 119 -7.28 -6.77 2.49
C VAL A 119 -5.88 -6.20 2.27
N LEU A 120 -5.25 -6.45 1.12
CA LEU A 120 -3.94 -5.89 0.80
C LEU A 120 -3.96 -4.35 0.78
N HIS A 121 -4.97 -3.75 0.13
CA HIS A 121 -5.18 -2.30 0.15
C HIS A 121 -5.36 -1.77 1.56
N ALA A 122 -6.09 -2.46 2.44
CA ALA A 122 -6.25 -2.04 3.82
C ALA A 122 -4.91 -1.98 4.57
N ILE A 123 -4.08 -3.01 4.42
CA ILE A 123 -2.78 -3.09 5.12
C ILE A 123 -1.80 -2.05 4.59
N LEU A 124 -1.63 -1.94 3.27
CA LEU A 124 -0.64 -1.02 2.70
C LEU A 124 -1.08 0.43 2.76
N SER A 125 -2.37 0.74 2.50
CA SER A 125 -2.85 2.13 2.62
C SER A 125 -2.79 2.62 4.06
N ASN A 126 -2.93 1.73 5.06
CA ASN A 126 -2.71 2.10 6.46
C ASN A 126 -1.29 2.61 6.72
N THR A 127 -0.27 2.14 5.99
CA THR A 127 1.07 2.71 6.13
C THR A 127 1.12 4.17 5.68
N LEU A 128 0.29 4.56 4.72
CA LEU A 128 0.20 5.89 4.10
C LEU A 128 -0.98 6.73 4.64
N THR A 129 -1.47 6.39 5.84
CA THR A 129 -2.63 7.02 6.46
C THR A 129 -2.30 7.44 7.89
N PRO A 130 -2.72 8.64 8.33
CA PRO A 130 -2.61 9.05 9.73
C PRO A 130 -3.18 8.01 10.69
N THR A 131 -2.54 7.86 11.85
CA THR A 131 -2.88 6.79 12.82
C THR A 131 -4.32 6.85 13.36
N ASP A 132 -4.99 7.99 13.30
CA ASP A 132 -6.38 8.21 13.72
C ASP A 132 -7.42 7.91 12.61
N GLN A 133 -6.97 7.67 11.37
CA GLN A 133 -7.82 7.48 10.20
C GLN A 133 -7.64 6.10 9.52
N LEU A 134 -6.95 5.18 10.20
CA LEU A 134 -6.67 3.85 9.68
C LEU A 134 -7.95 3.04 9.38
N ILE A 135 -7.80 2.07 8.49
CA ILE A 135 -8.77 1.01 8.23
C ILE A 135 -8.51 -0.11 9.24
N THR A 136 -9.45 -0.33 10.17
CA THR A 136 -9.24 -1.21 11.34
C THR A 136 -9.91 -2.58 11.23
N GLY A 137 -10.73 -2.82 10.20
CA GLY A 137 -11.54 -4.03 10.09
C GLY A 137 -10.76 -5.36 9.98
N HIS A 138 -9.46 -5.31 9.65
CA HIS A 138 -8.58 -6.48 9.57
C HIS A 138 -7.73 -6.69 10.83
N LEU A 139 -7.80 -5.80 11.83
CA LEU A 139 -6.97 -5.90 13.04
C LEU A 139 -7.29 -7.15 13.88
N GLY A 140 -8.49 -7.72 13.73
CA GLY A 140 -8.88 -8.98 14.37
C GLY A 140 -8.41 -10.23 13.64
N TYR A 141 -7.78 -10.11 12.47
CA TYR A 141 -7.28 -11.26 11.71
C TYR A 141 -5.96 -11.75 12.32
N SER A 142 -5.82 -13.07 12.45
CA SER A 142 -4.53 -13.68 12.80
C SER A 142 -3.55 -13.57 11.64
N ASP A 143 -2.26 -13.75 11.90
CA ASP A 143 -1.25 -13.73 10.84
C ASP A 143 -1.49 -14.85 9.82
N ASP A 144 -1.98 -16.01 10.26
CA ASP A 144 -2.38 -17.11 9.39
C ASP A 144 -3.61 -16.79 8.56
N ASP A 145 -4.54 -15.99 9.09
CA ASP A 145 -5.66 -15.49 8.28
C ASP A 145 -5.17 -14.52 7.21
N ILE A 146 -4.23 -13.61 7.52
CA ILE A 146 -3.63 -12.71 6.53
C ILE A 146 -2.87 -13.50 5.47
N ARG A 147 -2.07 -14.50 5.87
CA ARG A 147 -1.38 -15.39 4.93
C ARG A 147 -2.37 -16.09 4.03
N ALA A 148 -3.38 -16.75 4.57
CA ALA A 148 -4.39 -17.45 3.76
C ALA A 148 -5.14 -16.51 2.80
N VAL A 149 -5.40 -15.26 3.19
CA VAL A 149 -6.05 -14.25 2.34
C VAL A 149 -5.14 -13.71 1.26
N LEU A 150 -3.84 -13.59 1.50
CA LEU A 150 -2.90 -13.04 0.51
C LEU A 150 -2.19 -14.11 -0.32
N ASP A 151 -2.29 -15.37 0.10
CA ASP A 151 -1.81 -16.54 -0.63
C ASP A 151 -2.63 -16.74 -1.90
N ASP A 152 -2.06 -16.30 -3.01
CA ASP A 152 -2.69 -16.27 -4.32
C ASP A 152 -1.73 -16.91 -5.32
N GLU A 153 -1.86 -18.23 -5.46
CA GLU A 153 -1.05 -19.06 -6.37
C GLU A 153 -1.11 -18.52 -7.80
N ASP A 154 -2.22 -17.90 -8.22
CA ASP A 154 -2.43 -17.33 -9.56
C ASP A 154 -1.98 -15.86 -9.70
N SER A 155 -1.35 -15.28 -8.67
CA SER A 155 -1.00 -13.85 -8.68
C SER A 155 0.11 -13.53 -9.67
N THR A 156 -0.20 -12.66 -10.63
CA THR A 156 0.78 -12.06 -11.56
C THR A 156 1.54 -10.89 -10.93
N ARG A 157 1.26 -10.56 -9.67
CA ARG A 157 1.77 -9.36 -8.99
C ARG A 157 2.29 -9.75 -7.63
N PRO A 158 3.49 -10.36 -7.54
CA PRO A 158 3.94 -10.92 -6.28
C PRO A 158 4.28 -9.80 -5.31
N PHE A 159 3.78 -9.96 -4.10
CA PHE A 159 4.18 -9.22 -2.93
C PHE A 159 4.54 -10.29 -1.90
N PRO A 160 5.74 -10.27 -1.28
CA PRO A 160 6.09 -11.31 -0.32
C PRO A 160 5.13 -11.27 0.87
N VAL A 161 4.30 -12.31 1.02
CA VAL A 161 3.15 -12.29 1.94
C VAL A 161 3.61 -12.14 3.39
N ASP A 162 4.66 -12.84 3.80
CA ASP A 162 5.23 -12.71 5.14
C ASP A 162 5.71 -11.29 5.43
N LEU A 163 6.25 -10.61 4.41
CA LEU A 163 6.64 -9.21 4.55
C LEU A 163 5.42 -8.28 4.72
N VAL A 164 4.26 -8.59 4.13
CA VAL A 164 3.00 -7.83 4.37
C VAL A 164 2.53 -7.97 5.81
N VAL A 165 2.63 -9.17 6.39
CA VAL A 165 2.32 -9.43 7.80
C VAL A 165 3.20 -8.55 8.71
N ILE A 166 4.49 -8.46 8.41
CA ILE A 166 5.41 -7.59 9.15
C ILE A 166 5.02 -6.10 9.01
N VAL A 167 4.64 -5.64 7.81
CA VAL A 167 4.17 -4.26 7.59
C VAL A 167 2.95 -3.93 8.45
N ARG A 168 2.01 -4.87 8.56
CA ARG A 168 0.85 -4.75 9.46
C ARG A 168 1.32 -4.56 10.90
N HIS A 169 2.24 -5.38 11.40
CA HIS A 169 2.72 -5.24 12.78
C HIS A 169 3.50 -3.96 13.04
N ILE A 170 4.29 -3.48 12.08
CA ILE A 170 4.95 -2.16 12.20
C ILE A 170 3.91 -1.06 12.32
N THR A 171 2.82 -1.13 11.54
CA THR A 171 1.72 -0.18 11.62
C THR A 171 1.03 -0.22 12.99
N GLU A 172 0.81 -1.40 13.57
CA GLU A 172 0.27 -1.54 14.93
C GLU A 172 1.21 -0.95 15.99
N VAL A 173 2.54 -1.13 15.83
CA VAL A 173 3.53 -0.48 16.70
C VAL A 173 3.46 1.04 16.55
N ARG A 174 3.28 1.56 15.33
CA ARG A 174 3.12 3.00 15.06
C ARG A 174 1.93 3.59 15.79
N VAL A 175 0.79 2.89 15.78
CA VAL A 175 -0.41 3.27 16.54
C VAL A 175 -0.13 3.26 18.04
N GLN A 176 0.44 2.17 18.56
CA GLN A 176 0.72 2.01 19.99
C GLN A 176 1.71 3.06 20.52
N ALA A 177 2.69 3.44 19.69
CA ALA A 177 3.65 4.49 19.96
C ALA A 177 2.97 5.87 20.05
N THR A 178 2.14 6.19 19.06
CA THR A 178 1.45 7.48 18.96
C THR A 178 0.42 7.65 20.06
N SER A 179 -0.36 6.59 20.34
CA SER A 179 -1.38 6.59 21.37
C SER A 179 -0.85 6.35 22.78
N GLN A 180 0.46 6.09 22.94
CA GLN A 180 1.13 5.76 24.21
C GLN A 180 0.47 4.62 24.99
N THR A 181 -0.10 3.62 24.29
CA THR A 181 -0.84 2.51 24.92
C THR A 181 0.05 1.37 25.42
N LYS A 182 1.34 1.39 25.07
CA LYS A 182 2.34 0.40 25.48
C LYS A 182 3.61 1.10 25.94
N SER A 183 4.36 0.47 26.85
CA SER A 183 5.66 0.98 27.28
C SER A 183 6.67 0.95 26.13
N ILE A 184 7.59 1.91 26.11
CA ILE A 184 8.68 1.98 25.12
C ILE A 184 9.48 0.67 25.11
N SER A 185 9.76 0.07 26.28
CA SER A 185 10.51 -1.19 26.39
C SER A 185 9.80 -2.37 25.71
N ALA A 186 8.48 -2.47 25.85
CA ALA A 186 7.69 -3.51 25.18
C ALA A 186 7.69 -3.32 23.66
N LEU A 187 7.57 -2.07 23.20
CA LEU A 187 7.62 -1.75 21.78
C LEU A 187 9.02 -2.01 21.19
N GLN A 188 10.09 -1.67 21.89
CA GLN A 188 11.47 -1.99 21.50
C GLN A 188 11.70 -3.49 21.36
N HIS A 189 11.19 -4.29 22.31
CA HIS A 189 11.29 -5.75 22.26
C HIS A 189 10.56 -6.32 21.04
N ARG A 190 9.32 -5.84 20.79
CA ARG A 190 8.55 -6.23 19.62
C ARG A 190 9.26 -5.85 18.32
N MET A 191 9.79 -4.64 18.22
CA MET A 191 10.55 -4.21 17.05
C MET A 191 11.80 -5.05 16.81
N LYS A 192 12.51 -5.44 17.87
CA LYS A 192 13.68 -6.33 17.74
C LYS A 192 13.29 -7.64 17.03
N HIS A 193 12.16 -8.24 17.42
CA HIS A 193 11.65 -9.46 16.78
C HIS A 193 11.29 -9.23 15.31
N LEU A 194 10.53 -8.17 15.01
CA LEU A 194 10.14 -7.84 13.64
C LEU A 194 11.36 -7.61 12.74
N PHE A 195 12.40 -6.93 13.22
CA PHE A 195 13.62 -6.77 12.44
C PHE A 195 14.40 -8.08 12.24
N GLN A 196 14.35 -9.01 13.19
CA GLN A 196 14.93 -10.34 13.01
C GLN A 196 14.20 -11.10 11.90
N GLU A 197 12.86 -11.06 11.87
CA GLU A 197 12.06 -11.65 10.79
C GLU A 197 12.37 -11.01 9.43
N ILE A 198 12.42 -9.67 9.35
CA ILE A 198 12.79 -8.96 8.11
C ILE A 198 14.16 -9.42 7.62
N ASN A 199 15.14 -9.58 8.52
CA ASN A 199 16.49 -9.99 8.15
C ASN A 199 16.59 -11.47 7.79
N ALA A 200 15.71 -12.31 8.34
CA ALA A 200 15.65 -13.74 8.05
C ALA A 200 14.91 -14.06 6.74
N PHE A 201 14.11 -13.13 6.22
CA PHE A 201 13.50 -13.29 4.89
C PHE A 201 14.57 -13.52 3.83
N ASP A 202 14.42 -14.60 3.07
CA ASP A 202 15.28 -14.97 1.95
C ASP A 202 14.58 -14.67 0.61
N PRO A 203 14.98 -13.61 -0.10
CA PRO A 203 14.40 -13.28 -1.39
C PRO A 203 14.59 -14.35 -2.47
N VAL A 204 15.63 -15.19 -2.37
CA VAL A 204 15.90 -16.24 -3.36
C VAL A 204 14.93 -17.38 -3.16
N SER A 205 14.85 -17.93 -1.95
CA SER A 205 13.86 -18.98 -1.62
C SER A 205 12.44 -18.52 -1.92
N TRP A 206 12.07 -17.29 -1.54
CA TRP A 206 10.76 -16.73 -1.89
C TRP A 206 10.51 -16.67 -3.41
N ALA A 207 11.51 -16.29 -4.20
CA ALA A 207 11.34 -16.21 -5.65
C ALA A 207 11.16 -17.59 -6.32
N GLU A 208 11.69 -18.66 -5.71
CA GLU A 208 11.51 -20.04 -6.19
C GLU A 208 10.07 -20.55 -5.94
N GLU A 209 9.39 -20.03 -4.92
CA GLU A 209 8.00 -20.37 -4.59
C GLU A 209 6.98 -19.68 -5.51
N VAL A 210 7.37 -18.61 -6.21
CA VAL A 210 6.45 -17.83 -7.04
C VAL A 210 6.43 -18.36 -8.48
N GLU A 211 5.47 -19.24 -8.80
CA GLU A 211 5.39 -19.89 -10.11
C GLU A 211 5.12 -18.92 -11.28
N PHE A 212 4.11 -18.05 -11.16
CA PHE A 212 3.61 -17.21 -12.26
C PHE A 212 4.43 -15.94 -12.54
N PHE A 213 5.17 -15.46 -11.54
CA PHE A 213 6.09 -14.32 -11.67
C PHE A 213 7.54 -14.80 -11.47
N SER A 214 7.89 -15.87 -12.17
CA SER A 214 9.23 -16.43 -12.14
C SER A 214 10.16 -15.71 -13.11
N GLY A 215 11.40 -15.44 -12.68
CA GLY A 215 12.42 -14.82 -13.50
C GLY A 215 13.58 -14.23 -12.68
N ASP A 216 14.68 -13.91 -13.36
CA ASP A 216 15.92 -13.43 -12.72
C ASP A 216 15.74 -12.14 -11.89
N VAL A 217 14.68 -11.38 -12.17
CA VAL A 217 14.34 -10.13 -11.48
C VAL A 217 13.57 -10.34 -10.18
N THR A 218 12.95 -11.51 -9.98
CA THR A 218 12.05 -11.79 -8.85
C THR A 218 12.78 -11.72 -7.50
N PRO A 219 13.96 -12.36 -7.30
CA PRO A 219 14.71 -12.20 -6.04
C PRO A 219 15.06 -10.75 -5.73
N ALA A 220 15.38 -9.96 -6.76
CA ALA A 220 15.69 -8.54 -6.60
C ALA A 220 14.46 -7.74 -6.12
N ILE A 221 13.26 -8.07 -6.60
CA ILE A 221 12.00 -7.49 -6.11
C ILE A 221 11.75 -7.85 -4.63
N GLY A 222 11.95 -9.12 -4.25
CA GLY A 222 11.86 -9.54 -2.86
C GLY A 222 12.81 -8.74 -1.96
N GLN A 223 14.04 -8.51 -2.43
CA GLN A 223 15.02 -7.69 -1.72
C GLN A 223 14.62 -6.21 -1.64
N ILE A 224 14.01 -5.63 -2.68
CA ILE A 224 13.46 -4.27 -2.65
C ILE A 224 12.42 -4.14 -1.54
N PHE A 225 11.48 -5.09 -1.44
CA PHE A 225 10.49 -5.09 -0.36
C PHE A 225 11.12 -5.26 1.01
N GLN A 226 12.07 -6.19 1.16
CA GLN A 226 12.78 -6.42 2.42
C GLN A 226 13.46 -5.13 2.93
N ILE A 227 14.21 -4.43 2.06
CA ILE A 227 14.88 -3.18 2.42
C ILE A 227 13.85 -2.09 2.71
N SER A 228 12.80 -1.98 1.89
CA SER A 228 11.73 -0.98 2.06
C SER A 228 11.03 -1.12 3.41
N ILE A 229 10.74 -2.34 3.87
CA ILE A 229 10.06 -2.56 5.15
C ILE A 229 10.95 -2.21 6.32
N ARG A 230 12.24 -2.56 6.23
CA ARG A 230 13.23 -2.14 7.21
C ARG A 230 13.29 -0.61 7.29
N LEU A 231 13.33 0.07 6.14
CA LEU A 231 13.41 1.51 6.06
C LEU A 231 12.12 2.18 6.57
N HIS A 232 10.95 1.67 6.19
CA HIS A 232 9.64 2.12 6.70
C HIS A 232 9.60 2.07 8.24
N ALA A 233 10.02 0.95 8.85
CA ALA A 233 10.09 0.85 10.31
C ALA A 233 11.01 1.92 10.94
N ILE A 234 12.10 2.30 10.26
CA ILE A 234 13.04 3.33 10.75
C ILE A 234 12.44 4.73 10.62
N VAL A 235 11.75 5.05 9.52
CA VAL A 235 11.26 6.41 9.26
C VAL A 235 9.87 6.69 9.83
N ALA A 236 9.05 5.66 10.02
CA ALA A 236 7.66 5.80 10.47
C ALA A 236 7.49 5.68 12.00
N LEU A 237 8.52 5.26 12.74
CA LEU A 237 8.46 5.08 14.19
C LEU A 237 9.33 6.10 14.93
N PRO A 238 8.94 6.51 16.15
CA PRO A 238 9.81 7.29 17.03
C PRO A 238 11.15 6.59 17.29
N VAL A 239 12.24 7.35 17.26
CA VAL A 239 13.61 6.83 17.49
C VAL A 239 13.74 6.07 18.82
N SER A 240 12.97 6.47 19.84
CA SER A 240 12.96 5.80 21.15
C SER A 240 12.52 4.34 21.10
N ILE A 241 11.78 3.94 20.06
CA ILE A 241 11.26 2.57 19.90
C ILE A 241 12.20 1.69 19.06
N ILE A 242 13.16 2.30 18.35
CA ILE A 242 14.14 1.56 17.55
C ILE A 242 15.18 0.93 18.50
N PRO A 243 15.30 -0.41 18.55
CA PRO A 243 16.11 -1.07 19.56
C PRO A 243 17.63 -0.81 19.33
N PRO A 244 18.42 -0.50 20.37
CA PRO A 244 19.87 -0.23 20.23
C PRO A 244 20.70 -1.33 19.54
N PRO A 245 20.43 -2.64 19.72
CA PRO A 245 21.16 -3.69 19.02
C PRO A 245 21.02 -3.65 17.48
N LEU A 246 19.94 -3.05 16.98
CA LEU A 246 19.78 -2.84 15.54
C LEU A 246 20.77 -1.84 14.98
N MET A 247 21.15 -0.87 15.80
CA MET A 247 22.13 0.14 15.47
C MET A 247 23.55 -0.44 15.43
N SER A 248 23.82 -1.53 16.17
CA SER A 248 25.11 -2.23 16.18
C SER A 248 25.28 -3.30 15.10
N LEU A 249 24.21 -3.71 14.40
CA LEU A 249 24.24 -4.71 13.33
C LEU A 249 24.56 -4.12 11.94
N LEU A 250 24.82 -2.82 11.85
CA LEU A 250 25.12 -2.09 10.61
C LEU A 250 26.56 -1.54 10.67
N PRO A 251 27.30 -1.49 9.55
CA PRO A 251 28.73 -1.20 9.56
C PRO A 251 29.03 0.14 10.25
N SER A 252 30.03 0.09 11.13
CA SER A 252 30.57 1.20 11.95
C SER A 252 30.60 2.54 11.23
N VAL A 253 29.74 3.47 11.66
CA VAL A 253 29.95 4.91 11.48
C VAL A 253 30.12 5.49 12.89
N ALA A 254 31.36 5.87 13.18
CA ALA A 254 31.85 6.69 14.28
C ALA A 254 30.89 6.92 15.48
N ILE A 255 31.09 6.11 16.52
CA ILE A 255 30.51 6.29 17.85
C ILE A 255 31.16 7.54 18.48
N ALA A 256 30.61 8.72 18.18
CA ALA A 256 30.94 9.96 18.89
C ALA A 256 29.74 10.91 19.05
N SER A 257 28.54 10.52 18.61
CA SER A 257 27.36 11.38 18.62
C SER A 257 26.11 10.58 18.96
N GLY A 258 25.21 11.18 19.73
CA GLY A 258 24.09 10.51 20.40
C GLY A 258 23.12 9.74 19.47
N LEU A 259 22.13 9.07 20.07
CA LEU A 259 21.16 8.16 19.40
C LEU A 259 20.53 8.72 18.12
N GLY A 260 20.31 10.04 18.03
CA GLY A 260 19.78 10.69 16.82
C GLY A 260 20.68 10.56 15.59
N ASN A 261 22.00 10.70 15.75
CA ASN A 261 22.94 10.60 14.62
C ASN A 261 23.05 9.15 14.10
N VAL A 262 22.97 8.17 15.00
CA VAL A 262 23.05 6.75 14.63
C VAL A 262 21.82 6.31 13.83
N CYS A 263 20.62 6.70 14.27
CA CYS A 263 19.39 6.42 13.51
C CYS A 263 19.41 7.06 12.12
N ASP A 264 19.95 8.29 12.01
CA ASP A 264 20.12 8.98 10.73
C ASP A 264 21.10 8.25 9.80
N SER A 265 22.24 7.79 10.31
CA SER A 265 23.21 6.98 9.55
C SER A 265 22.59 5.68 9.04
N VAL A 266 21.83 4.98 9.90
CA VAL A 266 21.11 3.75 9.53
C VAL A 266 20.07 4.02 8.45
N ARG A 267 19.25 5.06 8.61
CA ARG A 267 18.27 5.50 7.60
C ARG A 267 18.95 5.78 6.27
N ILE A 268 20.03 6.56 6.26
CA ILE A 268 20.80 6.91 5.04
C ILE A 268 21.35 5.64 4.38
N SER A 269 21.95 4.73 5.14
CA SER A 269 22.48 3.47 4.61
C SER A 269 21.39 2.61 3.94
N GLN A 270 20.24 2.44 4.60
CA GLN A 270 19.13 1.67 4.04
C GLN A 270 18.51 2.35 2.81
N ARG A 271 18.37 3.69 2.85
CA ARG A 271 17.94 4.49 1.70
C ARG A 271 18.85 4.32 0.49
N THR A 272 20.17 4.44 0.69
CA THR A 272 21.15 4.27 -0.39
C THR A 272 21.05 2.87 -1.00
N LYS A 273 21.01 1.82 -0.15
CA LYS A 273 20.84 0.43 -0.61
C LYS A 273 19.54 0.22 -1.40
N LEU A 274 18.43 0.81 -0.93
CA LEU A 274 17.14 0.72 -1.61
C LEU A 274 17.20 1.40 -2.99
N LEU A 275 17.78 2.59 -3.07
CA LEU A 275 17.88 3.34 -4.32
C LEU A 275 18.82 2.70 -5.33
N GLU A 276 19.97 2.16 -4.88
CA GLU A 276 20.87 1.35 -5.72
C GLU A 276 20.12 0.16 -6.30
N ARG A 277 19.46 -0.64 -5.44
CA ARG A 277 18.72 -1.81 -5.90
C ARG A 277 17.56 -1.44 -6.84
N LEU A 278 16.83 -0.37 -6.53
CA LEU A 278 15.77 0.14 -7.41
C LEU A 278 16.35 0.52 -8.78
N ARG A 279 17.47 1.25 -8.85
CA ARG A 279 18.07 1.65 -10.13
C ARG A 279 18.52 0.47 -10.97
N ASP A 280 19.15 -0.52 -10.34
CA ASP A 280 19.62 -1.71 -11.02
C ASP A 280 18.47 -2.56 -11.57
N THR A 281 17.39 -2.66 -10.79
CA THR A 281 16.29 -3.58 -11.08
C THR A 281 15.22 -2.94 -11.96
N TRP A 282 14.96 -1.64 -11.80
CA TRP A 282 13.83 -0.92 -12.43
C TRP A 282 13.70 -1.13 -13.94
N PRO A 283 14.77 -1.07 -14.75
CA PRO A 283 14.66 -1.29 -16.20
C PRO A 283 14.18 -2.70 -16.57
N SER A 284 14.42 -3.69 -15.70
CA SER A 284 14.12 -5.10 -15.93
C SER A 284 12.74 -5.52 -15.43
N ILE A 285 12.08 -4.69 -14.61
CA ILE A 285 10.74 -4.98 -14.08
C ILE A 285 9.70 -4.73 -15.19
N ARG A 286 9.06 -5.80 -15.66
CA ARG A 286 8.00 -5.74 -16.68
C ARG A 286 6.72 -5.11 -16.13
N ASP A 287 6.18 -5.68 -15.06
CA ASP A 287 5.03 -5.13 -14.34
C ASP A 287 5.51 -4.44 -13.06
N LYS A 288 5.36 -3.12 -13.02
CA LYS A 288 5.81 -2.28 -11.92
C LYS A 288 4.68 -1.92 -10.95
N SER A 289 3.46 -2.45 -11.11
CA SER A 289 2.27 -2.00 -10.37
C SER A 289 2.46 -2.02 -8.85
N ASN A 290 3.19 -2.99 -8.32
CA ASN A 290 3.42 -3.16 -6.88
C ASN A 290 4.56 -2.29 -6.33
N MET A 291 5.31 -1.60 -7.19
CA MET A 291 6.50 -0.84 -6.79
C MET A 291 6.19 0.56 -6.22
N SER A 292 4.91 0.98 -6.25
CA SER A 292 4.49 2.27 -5.69
C SER A 292 4.91 2.42 -4.23
N TRP A 293 4.65 1.40 -3.40
CA TRP A 293 4.96 1.48 -1.96
C TRP A 293 6.47 1.56 -1.65
N PRO A 294 7.35 0.70 -2.21
CA PRO A 294 8.80 0.88 -2.08
C PRO A 294 9.30 2.26 -2.48
N LEU A 295 8.77 2.84 -3.57
CA LEU A 295 9.14 4.18 -4.02
C LEU A 295 8.70 5.27 -3.04
N LEU A 296 7.50 5.16 -2.47
CA LEU A 296 7.01 6.09 -1.46
C LEU A 296 7.86 6.04 -0.19
N VAL A 297 8.25 4.85 0.25
CA VAL A 297 9.18 4.68 1.39
C VAL A 297 10.54 5.33 1.08
N ALA A 298 11.11 5.07 -0.10
CA ALA A 298 12.35 5.71 -0.54
C ALA A 298 12.21 7.24 -0.58
N GLY A 299 11.07 7.74 -1.06
CA GLY A 299 10.74 9.16 -1.15
C GLY A 299 10.73 9.86 0.20
N VAL A 300 10.10 9.28 1.23
CA VAL A 300 10.13 9.87 2.58
C VAL A 300 11.55 9.87 3.14
N ALA A 301 12.29 8.79 2.96
CA ALA A 301 13.69 8.72 3.41
C ALA A 301 14.61 9.75 2.71
N LEU A 302 14.19 10.31 1.58
CA LEU A 302 14.88 11.36 0.82
C LEU A 302 14.53 12.79 1.26
N ALA A 303 13.86 12.98 2.40
CA ALA A 303 13.57 14.31 2.97
C ALA A 303 14.78 15.26 3.00
N ASP A 304 15.97 14.72 3.30
CA ASP A 304 17.26 15.42 3.34
C ASP A 304 18.25 14.85 2.31
N GLY A 305 17.73 14.15 1.29
CA GLY A 305 18.53 13.51 0.26
C GLY A 305 18.93 14.44 -0.87
N PRO A 306 19.88 14.01 -1.71
CA PRO A 306 20.22 14.72 -2.94
C PRO A 306 19.01 14.88 -3.88
N ALA A 307 18.90 16.03 -4.54
CA ALA A 307 17.82 16.30 -5.51
C ALA A 307 17.77 15.28 -6.67
N VAL A 308 18.93 14.73 -7.07
CA VAL A 308 19.00 13.69 -8.11
C VAL A 308 18.30 12.38 -7.69
N ASP A 309 18.34 12.05 -6.40
CA ASP A 309 17.67 10.87 -5.87
C ASP A 309 16.16 11.11 -5.76
N GLN A 310 15.75 12.32 -5.33
CA GLN A 310 14.35 12.75 -5.33
C GLN A 310 13.76 12.70 -6.75
N GLU A 311 14.51 13.20 -7.75
CA GLU A 311 14.09 13.17 -9.15
C GLU A 311 13.97 11.74 -9.70
N PHE A 312 14.88 10.85 -9.32
CA PHE A 312 14.77 9.43 -9.67
C PHE A 312 13.46 8.82 -9.18
N VAL A 313 13.13 8.98 -7.88
CA VAL A 313 11.88 8.47 -7.30
C VAL A 313 10.67 9.12 -7.95
N ALA A 314 10.72 10.43 -8.17
CA ALA A 314 9.63 11.19 -8.81
C ALA A 314 9.33 10.67 -10.23
N ARG A 315 10.38 10.42 -11.02
CA ARG A 315 10.26 9.87 -12.36
C ARG A 315 9.68 8.46 -12.36
N CYS A 316 10.10 7.59 -11.42
CA CYS A 316 9.55 6.25 -11.30
C CYS A 316 8.05 6.28 -10.93
N LEU A 317 7.63 7.15 -10.01
CA LEU A 317 6.21 7.33 -9.67
C LEU A 317 5.40 7.92 -10.85
N ASP A 318 5.97 8.85 -11.61
CA ASP A 318 5.34 9.38 -12.83
C ASP A 318 5.22 8.30 -13.92
N GLU A 319 6.22 7.42 -14.07
CA GLU A 319 6.16 6.27 -14.98
C GLU A 319 5.02 5.32 -14.59
N LEU A 320 4.89 4.98 -13.31
CA LEU A 320 3.78 4.17 -12.79
C LEU A 320 2.44 4.83 -13.07
N TRP A 321 2.32 6.12 -12.78
CA TRP A 321 1.10 6.87 -13.06
C TRP A 321 0.75 6.80 -14.55
N ARG A 322 1.72 6.95 -15.45
CA ARG A 322 1.47 6.94 -16.91
C ARG A 322 1.02 5.59 -17.45
N ASP A 323 1.26 4.49 -16.76
CA ASP A 323 0.78 3.17 -17.16
C ASP A 323 -0.76 3.15 -17.26
N PRO A 324 -1.37 2.79 -18.41
CA PRO A 324 -2.82 2.77 -18.60
C PRO A 324 -3.62 1.94 -17.58
N LEU A 325 -3.00 0.92 -16.98
CA LEU A 325 -3.64 -0.01 -16.05
C LEU A 325 -3.57 0.44 -14.59
N VAL A 326 -2.79 1.48 -14.30
CA VAL A 326 -2.58 1.99 -12.94
C VAL A 326 -3.57 3.11 -12.61
N ASN A 327 -4.08 3.07 -11.38
CA ASN A 327 -4.99 4.07 -10.81
C ASN A 327 -4.24 5.36 -10.42
N ILE A 328 -4.88 6.31 -9.73
CA ILE A 328 -4.26 7.60 -9.37
C ILE A 328 -3.26 7.56 -8.21
N ALA A 329 -3.17 6.45 -7.46
CA ALA A 329 -2.43 6.39 -6.20
C ALA A 329 -0.96 6.82 -6.33
N PRO A 330 -0.18 6.40 -7.36
CA PRO A 330 1.19 6.87 -7.52
C PRO A 330 1.30 8.38 -7.75
N LEU A 331 0.31 8.99 -8.41
CA LEU A 331 0.29 10.44 -8.62
C LEU A 331 -0.01 11.19 -7.31
N LEU A 332 -0.98 10.73 -6.52
CA LEU A 332 -1.27 11.33 -5.21
C LEU A 332 -0.06 11.24 -4.27
N GLY A 333 0.58 10.08 -4.25
CA GLY A 333 1.84 9.87 -3.53
C GLY A 333 2.95 10.81 -4.01
N LEU A 334 3.13 10.97 -5.33
CA LEU A 334 4.10 11.89 -5.92
C LEU A 334 3.83 13.36 -5.56
N GLU A 335 2.58 13.80 -5.59
CA GLU A 335 2.19 15.16 -5.22
C GLU A 335 2.48 15.43 -3.73
N LYS A 336 2.23 14.45 -2.85
CA LYS A 336 2.63 14.53 -1.44
C LYS A 336 4.14 14.57 -1.27
N MET A 337 4.90 13.68 -1.93
CA MET A 337 6.36 13.70 -1.86
C MET A 337 6.94 15.06 -2.26
N ARG A 338 6.47 15.64 -3.36
CA ARG A 338 6.94 16.96 -3.82
C ARG A 338 6.62 18.08 -2.83
N ARG A 339 5.46 18.05 -2.17
CA ARG A 339 5.12 19.01 -1.10
C ARG A 339 6.01 18.79 0.12
N PHE A 340 6.18 17.54 0.54
CA PHE A 340 7.00 17.14 1.67
C PHE A 340 8.47 17.57 1.50
N TRP A 341 9.11 17.26 0.36
CA TRP A 341 10.50 17.66 0.11
C TRP A 341 10.71 19.18 0.13
N ARG A 342 9.72 19.97 -0.33
CA ARG A 342 9.78 21.44 -0.27
C ARG A 342 9.55 22.01 1.12
N SER A 343 8.85 21.28 1.99
CA SER A 343 8.54 21.73 3.35
C SER A 343 9.77 21.73 4.27
N GLY A 344 10.76 20.90 3.98
CA GLY A 344 11.91 20.66 4.86
C GLY A 344 11.60 19.73 6.05
N ASN A 345 10.36 19.25 6.17
CA ASN A 345 9.98 18.25 7.17
C ASN A 345 10.66 16.91 6.89
N ARG A 346 10.76 16.07 7.93
CA ARG A 346 11.44 14.77 7.87
C ARG A 346 10.61 13.61 8.42
N GLY A 347 9.48 13.88 9.06
CA GLY A 347 8.62 12.88 9.66
C GLY A 347 7.73 12.18 8.64
N TRP A 348 7.43 10.90 8.88
CA TRP A 348 6.49 10.13 8.07
C TRP A 348 5.08 10.73 8.07
N GLU A 349 4.60 11.13 9.25
CA GLU A 349 3.27 11.75 9.42
C GLU A 349 3.21 13.16 8.81
N ASP A 350 4.34 13.86 8.65
CA ASP A 350 4.39 15.14 7.94
C ASP A 350 4.18 14.96 6.43
N CYS A 351 4.53 13.79 5.90
CA CYS A 351 4.36 13.47 4.49
C CYS A 351 2.97 12.91 4.18
N PHE A 352 2.44 12.06 5.08
CA PHE A 352 1.14 11.40 4.96
C PHE A 352 0.18 11.94 6.03
N ASP A 353 -0.08 13.25 5.96
CA ASP A 353 -0.98 14.01 6.82
C ASP A 353 -2.47 13.77 6.54
N GLU A 354 -2.80 13.10 5.43
CA GLU A 354 -4.14 12.67 5.07
C GLU A 354 -4.08 11.26 4.44
N PRO A 355 -5.17 10.47 4.48
CA PRO A 355 -5.18 9.12 3.94
C PRO A 355 -4.86 9.08 2.44
N VAL A 356 -3.88 8.26 2.06
CA VAL A 356 -3.54 7.98 0.66
C VAL A 356 -3.81 6.51 0.35
N PRO A 357 -4.54 6.20 -0.73
CA PRO A 357 -4.66 4.81 -1.18
C PRO A 357 -3.32 4.31 -1.70
N TRP A 358 -3.02 3.03 -1.45
CA TRP A 358 -1.90 2.34 -2.10
C TRP A 358 -2.20 2.00 -3.57
#